data_AF-A0A7C9TLX4-F1
#
_entry.id   AF-A0A7C9TLX4-F1
#
_cell.length_a   1.000
_cell.length_b   1.000
_cell.length_c   1.000
_cell.angle_alpha   90.00
_cell.angle_beta   90.00
_cell.angle_gamma   90.00
#
_symmetry.space_group_name_H-M   'P 1'
#
loop_
_entity.id
_entity.type
_entity.pdbx_description
1 polymer ?
#
loop_
_entity_poly.entity_id
_entity_poly.type
_entity_poly.pdbx_seq_one_letter_code
_entity_poly.pdbx_strand_id
1 'polypeptide(L)'
;MSSFTPVVLRHIARATHASRLGAAALLGAALAQPAAAQETPTAADANCRSQVSRFEQAIAFVRDAQGVEAAGRLKEQLLPAKLESELLMAGGYCQLARHLRDKRLL
;
A
#
# COMPACT_ATOMS: atom_id res chain seq x y z
N MET A 1 -32.30 -10.70 39.42
CA MET A 1 -32.22 -11.22 38.04
C MET A 1 -30.84 -10.83 37.51
N SER A 2 -29.76 -11.40 38.05
CA SER A 2 -29.04 -12.57 37.50
C SER A 2 -28.68 -12.32 36.04
N SER A 3 -27.52 -11.69 35.77
CA SER A 3 -26.21 -12.33 35.53
C SER A 3 -26.30 -13.38 34.42
N PHE A 4 -25.47 -13.31 33.37
CA PHE A 4 -24.83 -14.47 32.72
C PHE A 4 -23.97 -14.00 31.52
N THR A 5 -22.64 -13.96 31.69
CA THR A 5 -21.68 -14.48 30.69
C THR A 5 -21.75 -16.01 30.74
N PRO A 6 -21.62 -16.73 29.60
CA PRO A 6 -20.32 -17.35 29.20
C PRO A 6 -20.11 -17.38 27.66
N VAL A 7 -18.89 -17.32 27.11
CA VAL A 7 -17.89 -18.39 26.94
C VAL A 7 -18.40 -19.60 26.14
N VAL A 8 -17.83 -19.74 24.92
CA VAL A 8 -17.47 -20.99 24.22
C VAL A 8 -18.62 -21.88 23.70
N LEU A 9 -18.65 -22.17 22.40
CA LEU A 9 -18.62 -23.56 21.88
C LEU A 9 -18.60 -23.64 20.34
N ARG A 10 -17.51 -24.23 19.83
CA ARG A 10 -17.45 -25.37 18.89
C ARG A 10 -18.27 -25.29 17.59
N HIS A 11 -17.56 -25.21 16.46
CA HIS A 11 -17.19 -26.37 15.61
C HIS A 11 -18.39 -27.08 14.98
N ILE A 12 -18.51 -26.96 13.65
CA ILE A 12 -18.80 -28.12 12.82
C ILE A 12 -17.94 -28.05 11.56
N ALA A 13 -16.83 -28.79 11.60
CA ALA A 13 -16.11 -29.27 10.43
C ALA A 13 -16.96 -30.29 9.68
N ARG A 14 -16.95 -30.26 8.34
CA ARG A 14 -17.23 -31.43 7.49
C ARG A 14 -16.42 -31.31 6.20
N ALA A 15 -15.14 -31.66 6.28
CA ALA A 15 -14.34 -32.04 5.12
C ALA A 15 -14.28 -33.57 5.11
N THR A 16 -15.18 -34.18 4.35
CA THR A 16 -15.11 -35.61 4.01
C THR A 16 -14.31 -35.74 2.73
N HIS A 17 -13.09 -36.27 2.79
CA HIS A 17 -12.50 -37.09 1.73
C HIS A 17 -11.51 -38.05 2.38
N ALA A 18 -11.95 -39.30 2.51
CA ALA A 18 -11.10 -40.43 2.83
C ALA A 18 -10.34 -40.83 1.56
N SER A 19 -9.02 -40.87 1.62
CA SER A 19 -8.25 -41.76 0.76
C SER A 19 -6.92 -42.14 1.42
N ARG A 20 -6.54 -43.37 1.13
CA ARG A 20 -5.69 -44.27 1.90
C ARG A 20 -4.18 -44.05 1.67
N LEU A 21 -3.42 -44.49 2.69
CA LEU A 21 -2.06 -45.06 2.66
C LEU A 21 -0.99 -44.40 1.78
N GLY A 22 0.07 -43.91 2.42
CA GLY A 22 1.34 -43.64 1.75
C GLY A 22 2.39 -43.10 2.71
N ALA A 23 3.21 -43.99 3.27
CA ALA A 23 4.43 -43.64 3.97
C ALA A 23 5.41 -42.96 3.01
N ALA A 24 5.85 -41.75 3.32
CA ALA A 24 7.11 -41.19 2.84
C ALA A 24 7.49 -40.01 3.73
N ALA A 25 8.47 -40.25 4.60
CA ALA A 25 9.27 -39.19 5.21
C ALA A 25 9.87 -38.33 4.09
N LEU A 26 9.43 -37.08 3.98
CA LEU A 26 10.09 -36.09 3.14
C LEU A 26 10.70 -35.03 4.04
N LEU A 27 12.02 -34.99 3.91
CA LEU A 27 13.01 -34.15 4.55
C LEU A 27 12.62 -32.67 4.51
N GLY A 28 13.03 -31.96 5.56
CA GLY A 28 12.86 -30.53 5.72
C GLY A 28 13.35 -29.71 4.54
N ALA A 29 12.43 -28.97 3.93
CA ALA A 29 12.76 -27.78 3.18
C ALA A 29 12.85 -26.61 4.18
N ALA A 30 14.04 -26.35 4.70
CA ALA A 30 14.37 -25.06 5.28
C ALA A 30 14.35 -24.05 4.13
N LEU A 31 13.19 -23.42 3.94
CA LEU A 31 13.04 -22.30 3.02
C LEU A 31 13.88 -21.15 3.58
N ALA A 32 15.05 -20.94 2.99
CA ALA A 32 15.81 -19.71 3.12
C ALA A 32 14.90 -18.58 2.60
N GLN A 33 14.24 -17.89 3.52
CA GLN A 33 13.56 -16.63 3.21
C GLN A 33 14.65 -15.63 2.83
N PRO A 34 14.66 -15.09 1.60
CA PRO A 34 15.44 -13.90 1.33
C PRO A 34 14.87 -12.80 2.23
N ALA A 35 15.68 -12.35 3.18
CA ALA A 35 15.40 -11.14 3.92
C ALA A 35 15.30 -10.00 2.90
N ALA A 36 14.08 -9.68 2.49
CA ALA A 36 13.82 -8.44 1.77
C ALA A 36 14.31 -7.32 2.68
N ALA A 37 15.42 -6.69 2.29
CA ALA A 37 15.93 -5.51 2.96
C ALA A 37 14.84 -4.45 2.90
N GLN A 38 14.08 -4.32 3.98
CA GLN A 38 13.17 -3.20 4.16
C GLN A 38 14.03 -2.00 4.47
N GLU A 39 14.46 -1.28 3.43
CA GLU A 39 15.10 0.03 3.57
C GLU A 39 14.18 0.91 4.42
N THR A 40 14.65 1.24 5.61
CA THR A 40 13.91 2.05 6.56
C THR A 40 13.85 3.46 5.97
N PRO A 41 12.65 4.03 5.75
CA PRO A 41 12.53 5.34 5.12
C PRO A 41 13.27 6.37 5.96
N THR A 42 14.15 7.14 5.32
CA THR A 42 14.93 8.17 6.01
C THR A 42 14.02 9.31 6.45
N ALA A 43 14.46 10.12 7.42
CA ALA A 43 13.72 11.32 7.82
C ALA A 43 13.51 12.30 6.65
N ALA A 44 14.47 12.35 5.69
CA ALA A 44 14.34 13.14 4.48
C ALA A 44 13.21 12.63 3.59
N ASP A 45 13.10 11.31 3.41
CA ASP A 45 11.99 10.71 2.65
C ASP A 45 10.62 11.00 3.27
N ALA A 46 10.53 11.01 4.60
CA ALA A 46 9.29 11.35 5.29
C ALA A 46 8.85 12.79 5.00
N ASN A 47 9.80 13.74 4.96
CA ASN A 47 9.51 15.12 4.58
C ASN A 47 9.01 15.22 3.13
N CYS A 48 9.70 14.56 2.20
CA CYS A 48 9.31 14.58 0.78
C CYS A 48 7.92 13.97 0.55
N ARG A 49 7.60 12.85 1.22
CA ARG A 49 6.25 12.26 1.21
C ARG A 49 5.20 13.23 1.74
N SER A 50 5.51 13.97 2.81
CA SER A 50 4.58 14.97 3.35
C SER A 50 4.28 16.10 2.36
N GLN A 51 5.27 16.51 1.56
CA GLN A 51 5.08 17.51 0.51
C GLN A 51 4.18 16.96 -0.59
N VAL A 52 4.50 15.77 -1.13
CA VAL A 52 3.66 15.10 -2.15
C VAL A 52 2.23 14.91 -1.64
N SER A 53 2.04 14.56 -0.37
CA SER A 53 0.71 14.44 0.25
C SER A 53 -0.10 15.73 0.22
N ARG A 54 0.51 16.92 0.25
CA ARG A 54 -0.23 18.20 0.17
C ARG A 54 -0.79 18.41 -1.24
N PHE A 55 -0.01 18.08 -2.27
CA PHE A 55 -0.48 18.09 -3.64
C PHE A 55 -1.66 17.12 -3.82
N GLU A 56 -1.54 15.87 -3.35
CA GLU A 56 -2.62 14.88 -3.44
C GLU A 56 -3.88 15.32 -2.67
N GLN A 57 -3.74 15.98 -1.52
CA GLN A 57 -4.86 16.56 -0.78
C GLN A 57 -5.56 17.67 -1.58
N ALA A 58 -4.81 18.50 -2.31
CA ALA A 58 -5.41 19.52 -3.19
C ALA A 58 -6.19 18.88 -4.35
N ILE A 59 -5.65 17.83 -4.96
CA ILE A 59 -6.38 17.06 -6.00
C ILE A 59 -7.62 16.39 -5.40
N ALA A 60 -7.53 15.84 -4.19
CA ALA A 60 -8.68 15.27 -3.50
C ALA A 60 -9.78 16.31 -3.23
N PHE A 61 -9.42 17.54 -2.84
CA PHE A 61 -10.37 18.64 -2.70
C PHE A 61 -11.09 18.95 -4.03
N VAL A 62 -10.34 18.99 -5.14
CA VAL A 62 -10.95 19.20 -6.47
C VAL A 62 -11.88 18.05 -6.83
N ARG A 63 -11.53 16.81 -6.48
CA ARG A 63 -12.39 15.64 -6.70
C ARG A 63 -13.70 15.78 -5.94
N ASP A 64 -13.64 16.22 -4.70
CA ASP A 64 -14.82 16.35 -3.85
C ASP A 64 -15.70 17.54 -4.31
N ALA A 65 -15.08 18.62 -4.81
CA ALA A 65 -15.79 19.82 -5.26
C ALA A 65 -16.33 19.73 -6.70
N GLN A 66 -15.61 19.08 -7.61
CA GLN A 66 -15.86 19.10 -9.07
C GLN A 66 -16.00 17.72 -9.70
N GLY A 67 -15.84 16.65 -8.92
CA GLY A 67 -15.98 15.27 -9.38
C GLY A 67 -14.66 14.63 -9.84
N VAL A 68 -14.71 13.31 -9.97
CA VAL A 68 -13.57 12.43 -10.28
C VAL A 68 -12.90 12.79 -11.61
N GLU A 69 -13.70 13.08 -12.63
CA GLU A 69 -13.19 13.38 -13.96
C GLU A 69 -12.40 14.71 -13.99
N ALA A 70 -12.91 15.74 -13.32
CA ALA A 70 -12.23 17.04 -13.23
C ALA A 70 -10.89 16.93 -12.49
N ALA A 71 -10.86 16.24 -11.34
CA ALA A 71 -9.64 16.00 -10.60
C ALA A 71 -8.63 15.15 -11.37
N GLY A 72 -9.09 14.11 -12.07
CA GLY A 72 -8.25 13.26 -12.91
C GLY A 72 -7.59 14.05 -14.04
N ARG A 73 -8.38 14.86 -14.79
CA ARG A 73 -7.83 15.73 -15.84
C ARG A 73 -6.84 16.74 -15.28
N LEU A 74 -7.16 17.37 -14.15
CA LEU A 74 -6.26 18.35 -13.52
C LEU A 74 -4.95 17.69 -13.08
N LYS A 75 -5.03 16.53 -12.41
CA LYS A 75 -3.83 15.78 -12.00
C LYS A 75 -2.99 15.40 -13.21
N GLU A 76 -3.59 14.87 -14.28
CA GLU A 76 -2.86 14.49 -15.49
C GLU A 76 -2.20 15.69 -16.19
N GLN A 77 -2.83 16.87 -16.16
CA GLN A 77 -2.23 18.10 -16.70
C GLN A 77 -1.04 18.61 -15.88
N LEU A 78 -1.12 18.51 -14.55
CA LEU A 78 -0.10 19.03 -13.63
C LEU A 78 1.05 18.05 -13.40
N LEU A 79 0.73 16.76 -13.33
CA LEU A 79 1.64 15.66 -13.05
C LEU A 79 1.16 14.39 -13.80
N PRO A 80 1.53 14.23 -15.08
CA PRO A 80 1.18 13.05 -15.86
C PRO A 80 1.64 11.76 -15.19
N ALA A 81 0.82 10.72 -15.18
CA ALA A 81 1.13 9.46 -14.47
C ALA A 81 2.46 8.83 -14.91
N LYS A 82 2.82 8.98 -16.19
CA LYS A 82 4.12 8.53 -16.73
C LYS A 82 5.28 9.28 -16.07
N LEU A 83 5.18 10.60 -15.98
CA LEU A 83 6.22 11.44 -15.40
C LEU A 83 6.34 11.18 -13.88
N GLU A 84 5.21 11.04 -13.19
CA GLU A 84 5.18 10.66 -11.76
C GLU A 84 5.97 9.36 -11.55
N SER A 85 5.68 8.34 -12.35
CA SER A 85 6.36 7.04 -12.29
C SER A 85 7.86 7.16 -12.57
N GLU A 86 8.25 7.91 -13.60
CA GLU A 86 9.67 8.15 -13.94
C GLU A 86 10.43 8.84 -12.80
N LEU A 87 9.82 9.86 -12.16
CA LEU A 87 10.44 10.58 -11.04
C LEU A 87 10.58 9.69 -9.79
N LEU A 88 9.55 8.89 -9.50
CA LEU A 88 9.59 7.93 -8.39
C LEU A 88 10.65 6.85 -8.60
N MET A 89 10.81 6.35 -9.84
CA MET A 89 11.86 5.38 -10.17
C MET A 89 13.27 6.00 -10.14
N ALA A 90 13.40 7.25 -10.58
CA ALA A 90 14.70 7.92 -10.65
C ALA A 90 15.26 8.36 -9.29
N GLY A 91 14.41 8.76 -8.35
CA GLY A 91 14.86 9.29 -7.07
C GLY A 91 13.79 9.35 -5.99
N GLY A 92 12.74 8.53 -6.10
CA GLY A 92 11.69 8.41 -5.11
C GLY A 92 10.90 9.69 -4.87
N TYR A 93 10.33 9.79 -3.67
CA TYR A 93 9.45 10.89 -3.28
C TYR A 93 10.16 12.23 -3.25
N CYS A 94 11.46 12.28 -2.99
CA CYS A 94 12.21 13.54 -2.96
C CYS A 94 12.41 14.14 -4.35
N GLN A 95 12.65 13.30 -5.34
CA GLN A 95 12.71 13.75 -6.73
C GLN A 95 11.36 14.27 -7.21
N LEU A 96 10.28 13.57 -6.86
CA LEU A 96 8.92 14.01 -7.14
C LEU A 96 8.59 15.34 -6.43
N ALA A 97 8.89 15.46 -5.13
CA ALA A 97 8.66 16.69 -4.36
C ALA A 97 9.46 17.89 -4.91
N ARG A 98 10.68 17.66 -5.41
CA ARG A 98 11.45 18.70 -6.11
C ARG A 98 10.73 19.17 -7.36
N HIS A 99 10.29 18.23 -8.21
CA HIS A 99 9.54 18.57 -9.42
C HIS A 99 8.28 19.39 -9.12
N LEU A 100 7.51 18.99 -8.10
CA LEU A 100 6.30 19.72 -7.69
C LEU A 100 6.62 21.14 -7.19
N ARG A 101 7.72 21.36 -6.46
CA ARG A 101 8.17 22.70 -6.07
C ARG A 101 8.58 23.55 -7.26
N ASP A 102 9.33 22.99 -8.20
CA ASP A 102 9.77 23.68 -9.41
C ASP A 102 8.59 24.14 -10.27
N LYS A 103 7.50 23.36 -10.26
CA LYS A 103 6.21 23.67 -10.90
C LYS A 103 5.27 24.54 -10.07
N ARG A 104 5.67 24.94 -8.85
CA ARG A 104 4.86 25.72 -7.90
C ARG A 104 3.50 25.07 -7.56
N LEU A 105 3.53 23.75 -7.37
CA LEU A 105 2.36 22.92 -7.02
C LEU A 105 2.30 22.56 -5.52
N LEU A 106 3.18 23.16 -4.71
CA LEU A 106 3.34 22.93 -3.27
C LEU A 106 3.43 24.25 -2.50
#